data_AF-A0A1R2BL65-F1
#
_entry.id   AF-A0A1R2BL65-F1
#
_cell.length_a   1.000
_cell.length_b   1.000
_cell.length_c   1.000
_cell.angle_alpha   90.00
_cell.angle_beta   90.00
_cell.angle_gamma   90.00
#
_symmetry.space_group_name_H-M   'P 1'
#
loop_
_entity.id
_entity.type
_entity.pdbx_description
1 polymer ?
#
loop_
_entity_poly.entity_id
_entity_poly.type
_entity_poly.pdbx_seq_one_letter_code
_entity_poly.pdbx_strand_id
1 'polypeptide(L)'
;MEGMENPRIQNKLADIRETLKRIGNSLTEEDPSDTINSNNSYEEDYYKKEFNYSTPSDNGPRSEHWNSYTQNSVEINPLGENDLSELKGRINEMQLNEESLEKRLKDKDKEISELKNLNYGLQNKVTSLNEIIYKKDKEILKIVYEKEAGLKAFEESQVLVKKFRDKENELIKENKELREVNEFAEEERKNLEKELKEAAGIIDKMKRTLALKEETILNLHKNRSMDKDFRYASDGFKSQDYDKKTKIFERRFTKSPEKDEHGLTERSENSSYKIMCHEAMKIVGVTSSNDFYSKLLHLKQHHSRYKNSRRLIDKIADMIVQCSPSGSFSKEPSTHQIWKWITGLLEEYMKIKKSLSGEAFLKLCHILDTDDIEVMIGRVTHLVNLRSPKKIF
;
A
#
# COMPACT_ATOMS: atom_id res chain seq x y z
N MET A 1 -36.26 7.11 14.80
CA MET A 1 -35.75 6.98 16.17
C MET A 1 -34.33 7.46 16.17
N GLU A 2 -34.12 8.69 16.63
CA GLU A 2 -32.80 9.31 16.76
C GLU A 2 -31.97 8.49 17.75
N GLY A 3 -30.79 8.05 17.30
CA GLY A 3 -29.86 7.28 18.12
C GLY A 3 -29.32 8.17 19.22
N MET A 4 -29.78 7.95 20.45
CA MET A 4 -29.11 8.44 21.65
C MET A 4 -27.71 7.84 21.69
N GLU A 5 -26.72 8.59 21.22
CA GLU A 5 -25.33 8.29 21.47
C GLU A 5 -25.06 8.33 22.98
N ASN A 6 -24.43 7.26 23.46
CA ASN A 6 -24.19 7.03 24.87
C ASN A 6 -23.32 8.17 25.46
N PRO A 7 -23.78 8.92 26.47
CA PRO A 7 -23.10 10.11 26.99
C PRO A 7 -21.71 9.80 27.58
N ARG A 8 -21.45 8.54 27.96
CA ARG A 8 -20.10 8.10 28.37
C ARG A 8 -19.07 8.13 27.23
N ILE A 9 -19.51 7.90 25.99
CA ILE A 9 -18.64 7.87 24.82
C ILE A 9 -18.29 9.32 24.42
N GLN A 10 -19.24 10.24 24.50
CA GLN A 10 -19.00 11.65 24.24
C GLN A 10 -18.03 12.28 25.26
N ASN A 11 -18.15 11.96 26.54
CA ASN A 11 -17.19 12.43 27.55
C ASN A 11 -15.77 11.90 27.30
N LYS A 12 -15.61 10.62 26.93
CA LYS A 12 -14.29 10.07 26.58
C LYS A 12 -13.70 10.70 25.32
N LEU A 13 -14.54 11.02 24.32
CA LEU A 13 -14.10 11.73 23.13
C LEU A 13 -13.72 13.19 23.43
N ALA A 14 -14.38 13.83 24.39
CA ALA A 14 -14.02 15.16 24.88
C ALA A 14 -12.65 15.15 25.59
N ASP A 15 -12.40 14.19 26.47
CA ASP A 15 -11.11 14.03 27.17
C ASP A 15 -9.95 13.76 26.19
N ILE A 16 -10.19 12.95 25.15
CA ILE A 16 -9.20 12.67 24.10
C ILE A 16 -8.92 13.94 23.26
N ARG A 17 -9.95 14.73 22.96
CA ARG A 17 -9.76 16.01 22.24
C ARG A 17 -9.03 17.05 23.09
N GLU A 18 -9.29 17.10 24.39
CA GLU A 18 -8.60 18.02 25.32
C GLU A 18 -7.12 17.65 25.48
N THR A 19 -6.80 16.35 25.60
CA THR A 19 -5.41 15.88 25.68
C THR A 19 -4.63 16.13 24.39
N LEU A 20 -5.24 15.90 23.23
CA LEU A 20 -4.62 16.25 21.93
C LEU A 20 -4.43 17.76 21.76
N LYS A 21 -5.34 18.59 22.30
CA LYS A 21 -5.20 20.04 22.30
C LYS A 21 -4.09 20.51 23.25
N ARG A 22 -3.87 19.84 24.39
CA ARG A 22 -2.73 20.11 25.28
C ARG A 22 -1.38 19.75 24.64
N ILE A 23 -1.32 18.65 23.90
CA ILE A 23 -0.09 18.22 23.19
C ILE A 23 0.19 19.15 21.99
N GLY A 24 -0.85 19.56 21.26
CA GLY A 24 -0.73 20.49 20.13
C GLY A 24 -0.34 21.92 20.52
N ASN A 25 -0.56 22.31 21.78
CA ASN A 25 -0.27 23.66 22.28
C ASN A 25 1.00 23.74 23.15
N SER A 26 1.75 22.65 23.38
CA SER A 26 2.97 22.67 24.21
C SER A 26 4.28 22.74 23.41
N LEU A 27 4.23 23.06 22.11
CA LEU A 27 5.42 23.03 21.24
C LEU A 27 5.58 24.26 20.34
N THR A 28 5.11 25.41 20.79
CA THR A 28 5.40 26.69 20.16
C THR A 28 5.50 27.76 21.24
N GLU A 29 6.64 28.45 21.27
CA GLU A 29 7.08 29.54 22.16
C GLU A 29 8.07 29.11 23.27
N GLU A 30 9.36 29.05 22.90
CA GLU A 30 10.40 29.78 23.65
C GLU A 30 11.38 30.43 22.66
N ASP A 31 11.52 31.75 22.83
CA ASP A 31 12.43 32.65 22.13
C ASP A 31 13.91 32.27 22.35
N PRO A 32 14.79 32.57 21.37
CA PRO A 32 16.23 32.55 21.59
C PRO A 32 16.62 33.85 22.30
N SER A 33 16.67 33.82 23.63
CA SER A 33 17.30 34.90 24.40
C SER A 33 18.70 34.52 24.83
N ASP A 34 19.60 35.45 24.52
CA ASP A 34 20.92 35.63 25.08
C ASP A 34 21.07 35.08 26.49
N THR A 35 22.03 34.18 26.68
CA THR A 35 22.94 34.26 27.82
C THR A 35 24.29 33.63 27.51
N ILE A 36 25.27 34.52 27.32
CA ILE A 36 26.55 34.52 28.04
C ILE A 36 27.58 33.44 27.64
N ASN A 37 28.55 33.89 26.86
CA ASN A 37 29.98 33.84 27.18
C ASN A 37 30.39 32.81 28.25
N SER A 38 30.85 31.64 27.81
CA SER A 38 31.96 30.98 28.49
C SER A 38 33.01 30.62 27.45
N ASN A 39 34.09 31.42 27.45
CA ASN A 39 35.35 31.06 26.83
C ASN A 39 35.85 29.77 27.48
N ASN A 40 35.65 28.63 26.82
CA ASN A 40 36.48 27.46 27.02
C ASN A 40 37.16 27.14 25.69
N SER A 41 38.27 27.82 25.46
CA SER A 41 39.28 27.37 24.50
C SER A 41 39.84 26.04 25.02
N TYR A 42 39.36 24.93 24.47
CA TYR A 42 40.17 23.72 24.50
C TYR A 42 41.19 23.85 23.38
N GLU A 43 42.38 24.33 23.75
CA GLU A 43 43.60 24.13 22.98
C GLU A 43 43.84 22.62 22.87
N GLU A 44 43.43 22.04 21.75
CA GLU A 44 43.64 20.63 21.42
C GLU A 44 44.85 20.45 20.47
N ASP A 45 45.89 21.29 20.65
CA ASP A 45 47.10 21.29 19.82
C ASP A 45 48.42 21.07 20.59
N TYR A 46 48.37 20.65 21.87
CA TYR A 46 49.58 20.49 22.71
C TYR A 46 50.08 19.05 22.94
N TYR A 47 49.61 18.04 22.18
CA TYR A 47 50.10 16.65 22.30
C TYR A 47 50.62 16.02 21.00
N LYS A 48 51.27 16.82 20.14
CA LYS A 48 52.22 16.30 19.14
C LYS A 48 53.52 17.09 19.16
N LYS A 49 54.28 16.92 20.23
CA LYS A 49 55.72 17.21 20.24
C LYS A 49 56.46 15.92 20.54
N GLU A 50 57.18 15.44 19.54
CA GLU A 50 58.11 14.32 19.67
C GLU A 50 59.05 14.62 20.85
N PHE A 51 58.96 13.82 21.90
CA PHE A 51 59.98 13.81 22.93
C PHE A 51 61.24 13.21 22.31
N ASN A 52 62.16 14.07 21.88
CA ASN A 52 63.55 13.73 21.66
C ASN A 52 64.18 13.35 23.01
N TYR A 53 63.96 12.12 23.46
CA TYR A 53 64.88 11.48 24.40
C TYR A 53 66.14 11.12 23.61
N SER A 54 67.07 12.07 23.54
CA SER A 54 68.47 11.71 23.34
C SER A 54 68.90 10.89 24.56
N THR A 55 68.81 9.58 24.43
CA THR A 55 69.60 8.65 25.24
C THR A 55 71.06 9.05 25.06
N PRO A 56 71.85 9.26 26.12
CA PRO A 56 73.29 9.44 25.97
C PRO A 56 73.87 8.17 25.34
N SER A 57 74.19 8.25 24.05
CA SER A 57 74.91 7.21 23.34
C SER A 57 76.32 7.10 23.91
N ASP A 58 76.62 5.94 24.46
CA ASP A 58 77.84 5.59 25.21
C ASP A 58 79.11 5.48 24.33
N ASN A 59 79.22 6.27 23.26
CA ASN A 59 80.35 6.21 22.29
C ASN A 59 80.66 7.57 21.62
N GLY A 60 80.71 8.64 22.41
CA GLY A 60 81.36 9.89 21.98
C GLY A 60 82.80 9.95 22.51
N PRO A 61 83.80 10.42 21.73
CA PRO A 61 85.16 10.58 22.26
C PRO A 61 85.11 11.53 23.47
N ARG A 62 85.42 10.97 24.65
CA ARG A 62 85.58 11.73 25.90
C ARG A 62 86.47 12.93 25.61
N SER A 63 85.93 14.14 25.74
CA SER A 63 86.77 15.33 25.72
C SER A 63 87.72 15.25 26.92
N GLU A 64 89.01 15.39 26.66
CA GLU A 64 90.09 15.35 27.66
C GLU A 64 90.08 16.57 28.61
N HIS A 65 88.99 17.34 28.65
CA HIS A 65 88.94 18.61 29.37
C HIS A 65 88.42 18.49 30.82
N TRP A 66 88.11 17.27 31.29
CA TRP A 66 87.61 17.03 32.65
C TRP A 66 88.67 16.59 33.67
N ASN A 67 89.96 16.57 33.28
CA ASN A 67 91.08 16.21 34.17
C ASN A 67 92.09 17.37 34.38
N SER A 68 91.62 18.60 34.52
CA SER A 68 92.44 19.69 35.06
C SER A 68 91.91 20.12 36.43
N TYR A 69 91.99 19.22 37.42
CA TYR A 69 92.16 19.68 38.79
C TYR A 69 93.55 20.30 38.89
N THR A 70 93.66 21.61 38.64
CA THR A 70 94.73 22.37 39.26
C THR A 70 94.48 22.25 40.76
N GLN A 71 95.37 21.52 41.41
CA GLN A 71 95.51 21.43 42.85
C GLN A 71 95.96 22.80 43.36
N ASN A 72 95.05 23.79 43.29
CA ASN A 72 95.18 25.01 44.04
C ASN A 72 95.02 24.58 45.49
N SER A 73 96.14 24.58 46.21
CA SER A 73 96.20 24.49 47.66
C SER A 73 95.18 25.47 48.24
N VAL A 74 94.03 24.95 48.62
CA VAL A 74 93.11 25.63 49.52
C VAL A 74 93.90 25.79 50.80
N GLU A 75 94.36 27.01 51.08
CA GLU A 75 94.70 27.42 52.42
C GLU A 75 93.48 27.12 53.29
N ILE A 76 93.59 26.06 54.10
CA ILE A 76 92.61 25.75 55.12
C ILE A 76 92.82 26.83 56.20
N ASN A 77 92.17 27.97 56.01
CA ASN A 77 91.82 28.80 57.15
C ASN A 77 91.01 27.90 58.09
N PRO A 78 91.34 27.82 59.39
CA PRO A 78 90.52 27.10 60.33
C PRO A 78 89.12 27.74 60.26
N LEU A 79 88.15 27.00 59.69
CA LEU A 79 86.74 27.37 59.81
C LEU A 79 86.52 27.63 61.30
N GLY A 80 86.13 28.85 61.64
CA GLY A 80 85.75 29.14 63.01
C GLY A 80 84.65 28.15 63.40
N GLU A 81 84.63 27.69 64.66
CA GLU A 81 83.60 26.76 65.15
C GLU A 81 82.17 27.21 64.81
N ASN A 82 81.96 28.51 64.60
CA ASN A 82 80.72 29.10 64.10
C ASN A 82 80.30 28.64 62.69
N ASP A 83 81.20 28.60 61.70
CA ASP A 83 80.85 28.25 60.30
C ASP A 83 80.50 26.76 60.18
N LEU A 84 81.16 25.92 60.98
CA LEU A 84 80.95 24.49 61.02
C LEU A 84 79.64 24.13 61.72
N SER A 85 79.27 24.91 62.74
CA SER A 85 77.98 24.84 63.41
C SER A 85 76.84 25.27 62.48
N GLU A 86 77.05 26.32 61.68
CA GLU A 86 76.08 26.82 60.70
C GLU A 86 75.82 25.81 59.56
N LEU A 87 76.88 25.16 59.05
CA LEU A 87 76.77 24.08 58.06
C LEU A 87 76.00 22.87 58.63
N LYS A 88 76.27 22.51 59.88
CA LYS A 88 75.59 21.40 60.57
C LYS A 88 74.10 21.73 60.79
N GLY A 89 73.78 22.98 61.08
CA GLY A 89 72.41 23.50 61.12
C GLY A 89 71.69 23.31 59.78
N ARG A 90 72.32 23.74 58.68
CA ARG A 90 71.77 23.56 57.31
C ARG A 90 71.56 22.10 56.92
N ILE A 91 72.48 21.20 57.29
CA ILE A 91 72.33 19.76 57.01
C ILE A 91 71.12 19.19 57.75
N ASN A 92 70.93 19.54 59.03
CA ASN A 92 69.76 19.11 59.79
C ASN A 92 68.46 19.68 59.21
N GLU A 93 68.45 20.93 58.75
CA GLU A 93 67.29 21.52 58.06
C GLU A 93 66.98 20.80 56.74
N MET A 94 68.00 20.46 55.95
CA MET A 94 67.82 19.69 54.71
C MET A 94 67.28 18.29 54.98
N GLN A 95 67.76 17.59 56.02
CA GLN A 95 67.26 16.27 56.41
C GLN A 95 65.80 16.33 56.86
N LEU A 96 65.42 17.32 57.68
CA LEU A 96 64.03 17.55 58.07
C LEU A 96 63.13 17.84 56.87
N ASN A 97 63.64 18.58 55.88
CA ASN A 97 62.90 18.86 54.64
C ASN A 97 62.76 17.62 53.76
N GLU A 98 63.79 16.77 53.68
CA GLU A 98 63.76 15.49 52.97
C GLU A 98 62.72 14.54 53.58
N GLU A 99 62.70 14.38 54.91
CA GLU A 99 61.69 13.58 55.63
C GLU A 99 60.27 14.12 55.40
N SER A 100 60.10 15.45 55.39
CA SER A 100 58.82 16.12 55.10
C SER A 100 58.35 15.86 53.66
N LEU A 101 59.26 15.92 52.69
CA LEU A 101 58.97 15.62 51.28
C LEU A 101 58.62 14.15 51.08
N GLU A 102 59.34 13.22 51.72
CA GLU A 102 59.07 11.79 51.62
C GLU A 102 57.68 11.45 52.17
N LYS A 103 57.28 12.09 53.28
CA LYS A 103 55.93 11.95 53.84
C LYS A 103 54.86 12.46 52.86
N ARG A 104 55.06 13.63 52.25
CA ARG A 104 54.15 14.16 51.22
C ARG A 104 54.04 13.25 50.01
N LEU A 105 55.14 12.62 49.59
CA LEU A 105 55.18 11.70 48.48
C LEU A 105 54.31 10.46 48.77
N LYS A 106 54.46 9.87 49.97
CA LYS A 106 53.62 8.75 50.42
C LYS A 106 52.14 9.10 50.49
N ASP A 107 51.80 10.32 50.93
CA ASP A 107 50.41 10.77 50.97
C ASP A 107 49.84 10.96 49.56
N LYS A 108 50.63 11.48 48.61
CA LYS A 108 50.24 11.60 47.19
C LYS A 108 50.09 10.25 46.51
N ASP A 109 50.94 9.27 46.82
CA ASP A 109 50.80 7.91 46.29
C ASP A 109 49.50 7.23 46.75
N LYS A 110 49.09 7.47 48.00
CA LYS A 110 47.78 7.00 48.50
C LYS A 110 46.63 7.65 47.74
N GLU A 111 46.66 8.96 47.56
CA GLU A 111 45.65 9.71 46.80
C GLU A 111 45.56 9.19 45.35
N ILE A 112 46.70 8.94 44.69
CA ILE A 112 46.73 8.33 43.35
C ILE A 112 46.10 6.94 43.34
N SER A 113 46.36 6.12 44.35
CA SER A 113 45.78 4.78 44.45
C SER A 113 44.26 4.84 44.64
N GLU A 114 43.76 5.77 45.46
CA GLU A 114 42.33 5.98 45.67
C GLU A 114 41.63 6.45 44.37
N LEU A 115 42.24 7.40 43.66
CA LEU A 115 41.74 7.88 42.37
C LEU A 115 41.70 6.77 41.31
N LYS A 116 42.72 5.90 41.26
CA LYS A 116 42.73 4.73 40.35
C LYS A 116 41.60 3.77 40.64
N ASN A 117 41.36 3.47 41.92
CA ASN A 117 40.27 2.59 42.34
C ASN A 117 38.89 3.19 42.00
N LEU A 118 38.73 4.50 42.23
CA LEU A 118 37.50 5.21 41.86
C LEU A 118 37.28 5.18 40.35
N ASN A 119 38.32 5.44 39.55
CA ASN A 119 38.24 5.43 38.10
C ASN A 119 37.85 4.04 37.57
N TYR A 120 38.42 2.97 38.12
CA TYR A 120 38.03 1.60 37.79
C TYR A 120 36.55 1.33 38.16
N GLY A 121 36.10 1.81 39.31
CA GLY A 121 34.69 1.73 39.72
C GLY A 121 33.75 2.47 38.77
N LEU A 122 34.15 3.65 38.28
CA LEU A 122 33.40 4.42 37.29
C LEU A 122 33.37 3.71 35.93
N GLN A 123 34.51 3.17 35.47
CA GLN A 123 34.60 2.41 34.22
C GLN A 123 33.61 1.22 34.21
N ASN A 124 33.51 0.50 35.32
CA ASN A 124 32.56 -0.61 35.46
C ASN A 124 31.11 -0.15 35.40
N LYS A 125 30.79 1.00 36.02
CA LYS A 125 29.45 1.61 35.94
C LYS A 125 29.11 2.07 34.53
N VAL A 126 30.05 2.69 33.82
CA VAL A 126 29.86 3.09 32.41
C VAL A 126 29.56 1.87 31.54
N THR A 127 30.33 0.79 31.74
CA THR A 127 30.16 -0.45 30.96
C THR A 127 28.79 -1.08 31.23
N SER A 128 28.36 -1.17 32.50
CA SER A 128 27.06 -1.75 32.84
C SER A 128 25.88 -0.89 32.36
N LEU A 129 26.00 0.44 32.39
CA LEU A 129 25.00 1.35 31.83
C LEU A 129 24.91 1.19 30.30
N ASN A 130 26.03 1.07 29.61
CA ASN A 130 26.05 0.83 28.16
C ASN A 130 25.35 -0.49 27.78
N GLU A 131 25.53 -1.55 28.57
CA GLU A 131 24.81 -2.82 28.36
C GLU A 131 23.29 -2.66 28.55
N ILE A 132 22.86 -1.85 29.53
CA ILE A 132 21.43 -1.56 29.76
C ILE A 132 20.86 -0.77 28.59
N ILE A 133 21.56 0.26 28.13
CA ILE A 133 21.16 1.08 26.96
C ILE A 133 21.00 0.18 25.74
N TYR A 134 21.98 -0.67 25.43
CA TYR A 134 21.92 -1.59 24.30
C TYR A 134 20.72 -2.56 24.37
N LYS A 135 20.38 -3.05 25.57
CA LYS A 135 19.18 -3.89 25.77
C LYS A 135 17.89 -3.08 25.52
N LYS A 136 17.85 -1.82 25.96
CA LYS A 136 16.71 -0.93 25.75
C LYS A 136 16.54 -0.53 24.29
N ASP A 137 17.61 -0.27 23.55
CA ASP A 137 17.55 0.00 22.12
C ASP A 137 16.97 -1.18 21.35
N LYS A 138 17.35 -2.41 21.69
CA LYS A 138 16.75 -3.62 21.11
C LYS A 138 15.26 -3.77 21.41
N GLU A 139 14.85 -3.46 22.64
CA GLU A 139 13.44 -3.48 23.05
C GLU A 139 12.63 -2.43 22.26
N ILE A 140 13.17 -1.22 22.12
CA ILE A 140 12.56 -0.13 21.34
C ILE A 140 12.40 -0.56 19.88
N LEU A 141 13.44 -1.09 19.25
CA LEU A 141 13.37 -1.55 17.85
C LEU A 141 12.29 -2.62 17.65
N LYS A 142 12.15 -3.54 18.60
CA LYS A 142 11.09 -4.55 18.56
C LYS A 142 9.69 -3.92 18.66
N ILE A 143 9.50 -2.98 19.59
CA ILE A 143 8.23 -2.27 19.77
C ILE A 143 7.87 -1.46 18.52
N VAL A 144 8.85 -0.78 17.91
CA VAL A 144 8.66 -0.01 16.67
C VAL A 144 8.18 -0.93 15.55
N TYR A 145 8.87 -2.06 15.34
CA TYR A 145 8.48 -3.04 14.33
C TYR A 145 7.05 -3.59 14.55
N GLU A 146 6.71 -3.97 15.78
CA GLU A 146 5.37 -4.45 16.12
C GLU A 146 4.29 -3.38 15.90
N LYS A 147 4.59 -2.12 16.22
CA LYS A 147 3.69 -0.99 15.99
C LYS A 147 3.48 -0.70 14.51
N GLU A 148 4.53 -0.72 13.70
CA GLU A 148 4.43 -0.53 12.25
C GLU A 148 3.63 -1.65 11.58
N ALA A 149 3.90 -2.91 11.95
CA ALA A 149 3.15 -4.05 11.46
C ALA A 149 1.66 -3.96 11.85
N GLY A 150 1.37 -3.56 13.09
CA GLY A 150 0.01 -3.33 13.58
C GLY A 150 -0.71 -2.19 12.85
N LEU A 151 -0.01 -1.08 12.59
CA LEU A 151 -0.54 0.06 11.85
C LEU A 151 -0.93 -0.35 10.41
N LYS A 152 -0.05 -1.06 9.73
CA LYS A 152 -0.32 -1.56 8.37
C LYS A 152 -1.54 -2.49 8.34
N ALA A 153 -1.64 -3.42 9.28
CA ALA A 153 -2.81 -4.31 9.39
C ALA A 153 -4.11 -3.53 9.67
N PHE A 154 -4.03 -2.47 10.47
CA PHE A 154 -5.17 -1.59 10.73
C PHE A 154 -5.61 -0.81 9.49
N GLU A 155 -4.68 -0.26 8.72
CA GLU A 155 -4.95 0.43 7.45
C GLU A 155 -5.60 -0.51 6.42
N GLU A 156 -5.06 -1.72 6.26
CA GLU A 156 -5.63 -2.75 5.38
C GLU A 156 -7.07 -3.12 5.80
N SER A 157 -7.32 -3.25 7.11
CA SER A 157 -8.66 -3.50 7.67
C SER A 157 -9.61 -2.34 7.40
N GLN A 158 -9.17 -1.09 7.54
CA GLN A 158 -9.99 0.09 7.27
C GLN A 158 -10.41 0.17 5.79
N VAL A 159 -9.50 -0.14 4.88
CA VAL A 159 -9.80 -0.24 3.43
C VAL A 159 -10.82 -1.34 3.16
N LEU A 160 -10.72 -2.49 3.83
CA LEU A 160 -11.67 -3.59 3.69
C LEU A 160 -13.07 -3.23 4.20
N VAL A 161 -13.15 -2.57 5.36
CA VAL A 161 -14.43 -2.07 5.92
C VAL A 161 -15.09 -1.08 4.97
N LYS A 162 -14.33 -0.17 4.37
CA LYS A 162 -14.87 0.77 3.37
C LYS A 162 -15.45 0.04 2.17
N LYS A 163 -14.74 -0.95 1.62
CA LYS A 163 -15.23 -1.79 0.51
C LYS A 163 -16.51 -2.55 0.88
N PHE A 164 -16.61 -3.07 2.09
CA PHE A 164 -17.83 -3.75 2.54
C PHE A 164 -19.01 -2.80 2.66
N ARG A 165 -18.79 -1.58 3.18
CA ARG A 165 -19.81 -0.54 3.24
C ARG A 165 -20.29 -0.12 1.84
N ASP A 166 -19.37 0.04 0.89
CA ASP A 166 -19.71 0.35 -0.49
C ASP A 166 -20.57 -0.76 -1.11
N LYS A 167 -20.18 -2.03 -0.91
CA LYS A 167 -20.95 -3.19 -1.38
C LYS A 167 -22.31 -3.34 -0.70
N GLU A 168 -22.40 -3.04 0.59
CA GLU A 168 -23.66 -3.01 1.33
C GLU A 168 -24.62 -1.96 0.73
N ASN A 169 -24.12 -0.77 0.43
CA ASN A 169 -24.90 0.28 -0.23
C ASN A 169 -25.38 -0.12 -1.63
N GLU A 170 -24.53 -0.80 -2.42
CA GLU A 170 -24.92 -1.36 -3.73
C GLU A 170 -26.05 -2.38 -3.59
N LEU A 171 -25.95 -3.32 -2.64
CA LEU A 171 -26.99 -4.33 -2.38
C LEU A 171 -28.29 -3.73 -1.86
N ILE A 172 -28.23 -2.65 -1.07
CA ILE A 172 -29.41 -1.91 -0.63
C ILE A 172 -30.12 -1.27 -1.83
N LYS A 173 -29.35 -0.69 -2.75
CA LYS A 173 -29.89 -0.10 -3.99
C LYS A 173 -30.54 -1.16 -4.88
N GLU A 174 -29.85 -2.28 -5.13
CA GLU A 174 -30.38 -3.41 -5.91
C GLU A 174 -31.66 -3.98 -5.28
N ASN A 175 -31.70 -4.16 -3.96
CA ASN A 175 -32.92 -4.60 -3.27
C ASN A 175 -34.08 -3.61 -3.42
N LYS A 176 -33.81 -2.30 -3.50
CA LYS A 176 -34.85 -1.31 -3.74
C LYS A 176 -35.40 -1.44 -5.16
N GLU A 177 -34.52 -1.53 -6.16
CA GLU A 177 -34.90 -1.72 -7.57
C GLU A 177 -35.70 -3.02 -7.76
N LEU A 178 -35.29 -4.12 -7.13
CA LEU A 178 -36.01 -5.39 -7.19
C LEU A 178 -37.42 -5.31 -6.57
N ARG A 179 -37.60 -4.54 -5.49
CA ARG A 179 -38.93 -4.31 -4.92
C ARG A 179 -39.83 -3.53 -5.88
N GLU A 180 -39.30 -2.48 -6.51
CA GLU A 180 -40.04 -1.68 -7.48
C GLU A 180 -40.46 -2.52 -8.70
N VAL A 181 -39.56 -3.36 -9.22
CA VAL A 181 -39.87 -4.30 -10.31
C VAL A 181 -40.92 -5.33 -9.90
N ASN A 182 -40.83 -5.86 -8.67
CA ASN A 182 -41.81 -6.82 -8.17
C ASN A 182 -43.20 -6.18 -7.98
N GLU A 183 -43.26 -4.95 -7.48
CA GLU A 183 -44.51 -4.20 -7.35
C GLU A 183 -45.17 -3.96 -8.72
N PHE A 184 -44.38 -3.56 -9.72
CA PHE A 184 -44.85 -3.41 -11.09
C PHE A 184 -45.38 -4.73 -11.68
N ALA A 185 -44.63 -5.83 -11.51
CA ALA A 185 -45.04 -7.15 -11.98
C ALA A 185 -46.32 -7.66 -11.30
N GLU A 186 -46.51 -7.38 -10.00
CA GLU A 186 -47.74 -7.71 -9.29
C GLU A 186 -48.94 -6.90 -9.79
N GLU A 187 -48.75 -5.64 -10.14
CA GLU A 187 -49.80 -4.79 -10.71
C GLU A 187 -50.19 -5.25 -12.12
N GLU A 188 -49.20 -5.57 -12.98
CA GLU A 188 -49.43 -6.15 -14.30
C GLU A 188 -50.19 -7.48 -14.21
N ARG A 189 -49.80 -8.37 -13.30
CA ARG A 189 -50.51 -9.63 -13.04
C ARG A 189 -51.96 -9.39 -12.63
N LYS A 190 -52.24 -8.42 -11.76
CA LYS A 190 -53.61 -8.06 -11.35
C LYS A 190 -54.44 -7.55 -12.53
N ASN A 191 -53.85 -6.78 -13.44
CA ASN A 191 -54.52 -6.29 -14.63
C ASN A 191 -54.85 -7.43 -15.60
N LEU A 192 -53.88 -8.29 -15.89
CA LEU A 192 -54.10 -9.48 -16.72
C LEU A 192 -55.17 -10.43 -16.13
N GLU A 193 -55.22 -10.58 -14.81
CA GLU A 193 -56.25 -11.38 -14.15
C GLU A 193 -57.66 -10.78 -14.34
N LYS A 194 -57.79 -9.44 -14.33
CA LYS A 194 -59.06 -8.77 -14.63
C LYS A 194 -59.46 -8.99 -16.08
N GLU A 195 -58.56 -8.77 -17.03
CA GLU A 195 -58.80 -8.99 -18.47
C GLU A 195 -59.21 -10.44 -18.76
N LEU A 196 -58.56 -11.41 -18.11
CA LEU A 196 -58.90 -12.83 -18.24
C LEU A 196 -60.29 -13.13 -17.71
N LYS A 197 -60.71 -12.53 -16.58
CA LYS A 197 -62.08 -12.66 -16.05
C LYS A 197 -63.11 -12.05 -17.00
N GLU A 198 -62.82 -10.90 -17.60
CA GLU A 198 -63.69 -10.25 -18.58
C GLU A 198 -63.85 -11.10 -19.85
N ALA A 199 -62.73 -11.61 -20.40
CA ALA A 199 -62.72 -12.49 -21.56
C ALA A 199 -63.50 -13.79 -21.29
N ALA A 200 -63.32 -14.41 -20.12
CA ALA A 200 -64.10 -15.58 -19.71
C ALA A 200 -65.61 -15.26 -19.66
N GLY A 201 -65.98 -14.10 -19.12
CA GLY A 201 -67.37 -13.63 -19.10
C GLY A 201 -67.97 -13.42 -20.49
N ILE A 202 -67.18 -12.94 -21.46
CA ILE A 202 -67.59 -12.83 -22.87
C ILE A 202 -67.80 -14.22 -23.48
N ILE A 203 -66.87 -15.15 -23.27
CA ILE A 203 -66.98 -16.53 -23.75
C ILE A 203 -68.26 -17.19 -23.22
N ASP A 204 -68.59 -17.01 -21.95
CA ASP A 204 -69.80 -17.57 -21.35
C ASP A 204 -71.09 -16.96 -21.91
N LYS A 205 -71.07 -15.66 -22.29
CA LYS A 205 -72.19 -15.03 -23.01
C LYS A 205 -72.32 -15.63 -24.42
N MET A 206 -71.21 -15.77 -25.15
CA MET A 206 -71.21 -16.36 -26.50
C MET A 206 -71.70 -17.81 -26.48
N LYS A 207 -71.24 -18.63 -25.52
CA LYS A 207 -71.71 -20.01 -25.32
C LYS A 207 -73.22 -20.08 -25.09
N ARG A 208 -73.76 -19.19 -24.24
CA ARG A 208 -75.22 -19.11 -24.00
C ARG A 208 -75.98 -18.70 -25.26
N THR A 209 -75.50 -17.70 -26.00
CA THR A 209 -76.11 -17.30 -27.28
C THR A 209 -76.08 -18.43 -28.29
N LEU A 210 -74.97 -19.16 -28.38
CA LEU A 210 -74.80 -20.29 -29.29
C LEU A 210 -75.78 -21.42 -28.93
N ALA A 211 -75.90 -21.78 -27.65
CA ALA A 211 -76.86 -22.79 -27.19
C ALA A 211 -78.33 -22.41 -27.52
N LEU A 212 -78.71 -21.14 -27.34
CA LEU A 212 -80.05 -20.65 -27.74
C LEU A 212 -80.27 -20.74 -29.26
N LYS A 213 -79.24 -20.45 -30.06
CA LYS A 213 -79.32 -20.58 -31.52
C LYS A 213 -79.41 -22.04 -31.95
N GLU A 214 -78.68 -22.94 -31.32
CA GLU A 214 -78.78 -24.40 -31.54
C GLU A 214 -80.19 -24.91 -31.20
N GLU A 215 -80.76 -24.50 -30.07
CA GLU A 215 -82.14 -24.83 -29.69
C GLU A 215 -83.15 -24.30 -30.72
N THR A 216 -82.97 -23.08 -31.20
CA THR A 216 -83.81 -22.50 -32.26
C THR A 216 -83.74 -23.32 -33.55
N ILE A 217 -82.54 -23.77 -33.94
CA ILE A 217 -82.34 -24.61 -35.13
C ILE A 217 -83.04 -25.97 -34.94
N LEU A 218 -82.90 -26.60 -33.77
CA LEU A 218 -83.59 -27.85 -33.45
C LEU A 218 -85.11 -27.72 -33.53
N ASN A 219 -85.66 -26.63 -32.98
CA ASN A 219 -87.10 -26.33 -33.08
C ASN A 219 -87.55 -26.09 -34.52
N LEU A 220 -86.76 -25.37 -35.33
CA LEU A 220 -87.04 -25.19 -36.76
C LEU A 220 -86.99 -26.51 -37.54
N HIS A 221 -86.04 -27.39 -37.24
CA HIS A 221 -85.95 -28.72 -37.84
C HIS A 221 -87.15 -29.60 -37.47
N LYS A 222 -87.59 -29.56 -36.21
CA LYS A 222 -88.80 -30.26 -35.74
C LYS A 222 -90.05 -29.75 -36.45
N ASN A 223 -90.19 -28.43 -36.60
CA ASN A 223 -91.33 -27.82 -37.31
C ASN A 223 -91.30 -28.14 -38.82
N ARG A 224 -90.12 -28.15 -39.46
CA ARG A 224 -89.96 -28.62 -40.85
C ARG A 224 -90.26 -30.11 -41.04
N SER A 225 -90.05 -30.93 -40.02
CA SER A 225 -90.44 -32.35 -40.03
C SER A 225 -91.96 -32.49 -39.97
N MET A 226 -92.64 -31.68 -39.17
CA MET A 226 -94.11 -31.68 -39.07
C MET A 226 -94.79 -31.12 -40.34
N ASP A 227 -94.13 -30.21 -41.07
CA ASP A 227 -94.60 -29.72 -42.38
C ASP A 227 -94.48 -30.77 -43.51
N LYS A 228 -93.64 -31.79 -43.34
CA LYS A 228 -93.54 -32.92 -44.30
C LYS A 228 -94.67 -33.92 -44.15
N ASP A 229 -95.32 -33.98 -42.99
CA ASP A 229 -96.46 -34.87 -42.75
C ASP A 229 -97.82 -34.23 -43.15
N PHE A 230 -97.82 -32.95 -43.57
CA PHE A 230 -99.03 -32.24 -44.02
C PHE A 230 -99.13 -32.05 -45.55
N ARG A 231 -98.24 -32.66 -46.34
CA ARG A 231 -98.30 -32.61 -47.81
C ARG A 231 -98.25 -34.00 -48.45
N TYR A 232 -99.25 -34.82 -48.14
CA TYR A 232 -99.63 -35.96 -48.99
C TYR A 232 -101.15 -35.95 -49.21
N ALA A 233 -101.62 -35.03 -50.06
CA ALA A 233 -102.84 -35.23 -50.86
C ALA A 233 -102.93 -34.16 -51.95
N SER A 234 -103.28 -34.60 -53.17
CA SER A 234 -103.59 -33.82 -54.37
C SER A 234 -102.37 -33.40 -55.21
N ASP A 235 -101.92 -34.20 -56.17
CA ASP A 235 -102.49 -34.48 -57.51
C ASP A 235 -101.97 -33.50 -58.57
N GLY A 236 -101.62 -34.07 -59.71
CA GLY A 236 -100.52 -33.62 -60.55
C GLY A 236 -100.79 -32.40 -61.43
N PHE A 237 -99.70 -31.75 -61.85
CA PHE A 237 -99.66 -31.04 -63.12
C PHE A 237 -98.25 -31.12 -63.72
N LYS A 238 -98.20 -31.58 -64.97
CA LYS A 238 -97.03 -31.62 -65.85
C LYS A 238 -96.62 -30.20 -66.25
N SER A 239 -95.33 -29.89 -66.17
CA SER A 239 -94.60 -28.84 -66.90
C SER A 239 -93.19 -28.88 -66.32
N GLN A 240 -92.04 -28.83 -66.99
CA GLN A 240 -91.62 -28.62 -68.37
C GLN A 240 -90.10 -28.46 -68.22
N ASP A 241 -89.34 -29.07 -69.11
CA ASP A 241 -87.88 -29.03 -69.13
C ASP A 241 -87.32 -27.61 -68.94
N TYR A 242 -86.49 -27.43 -67.92
CA TYR A 242 -85.41 -26.44 -67.95
C TYR A 242 -84.14 -27.06 -67.39
N ASP A 243 -83.38 -27.56 -68.35
CA ASP A 243 -81.99 -27.94 -68.29
C ASP A 243 -81.13 -26.69 -67.99
N LYS A 244 -80.72 -26.49 -66.74
CA LYS A 244 -79.70 -25.50 -66.35
C LYS A 244 -78.69 -26.09 -65.36
N LYS A 245 -77.69 -26.75 -65.95
CA LYS A 245 -76.26 -26.71 -65.61
C LYS A 245 -75.89 -25.98 -64.31
N THR A 246 -75.45 -26.74 -63.31
CA THR A 246 -74.31 -26.37 -62.46
C THR A 246 -73.35 -27.56 -62.39
N LYS A 247 -72.62 -27.78 -63.50
CA LYS A 247 -71.39 -28.57 -63.48
C LYS A 247 -70.37 -27.82 -62.61
N ILE A 248 -70.06 -28.33 -61.43
CA ILE A 248 -68.82 -27.98 -60.73
C ILE A 248 -67.69 -28.62 -61.52
N PHE A 249 -66.98 -27.77 -62.25
CA PHE A 249 -65.90 -28.14 -63.15
C PHE A 249 -64.62 -28.33 -62.30
N GLU A 250 -64.15 -29.57 -62.16
CA GLU A 250 -62.80 -29.85 -61.66
C GLU A 250 -61.78 -29.30 -62.67
N ARG A 251 -61.31 -28.07 -62.44
CA ARG A 251 -60.18 -27.49 -63.16
C ARG A 251 -58.89 -27.85 -62.43
N ARG A 252 -58.24 -28.93 -62.86
CA ARG A 252 -56.78 -29.03 -62.77
C ARG A 252 -56.19 -28.14 -63.86
N PHE A 253 -55.58 -27.02 -63.48
CA PHE A 253 -54.49 -26.42 -64.25
C PHE A 253 -53.44 -25.86 -63.30
N THR A 254 -52.23 -26.34 -63.54
CA THR A 254 -50.94 -26.02 -62.96
C THR A 254 -50.45 -24.61 -63.34
N LYS A 255 -49.53 -24.09 -62.50
CA LYS A 255 -48.52 -23.03 -62.71
C LYS A 255 -48.90 -21.56 -62.38
N SER A 256 -48.38 -21.16 -61.21
CA SER A 256 -47.96 -19.85 -60.63
C SER A 256 -47.90 -18.60 -61.54
N PRO A 257 -48.01 -17.35 -61.00
CA PRO A 257 -47.02 -16.82 -60.05
C PRO A 257 -47.55 -15.96 -58.87
N GLU A 258 -46.71 -15.90 -57.84
CA GLU A 258 -46.50 -14.85 -56.82
C GLU A 258 -47.73 -14.05 -56.35
N LYS A 259 -48.24 -14.46 -55.19
CA LYS A 259 -48.79 -13.50 -54.23
C LYS A 259 -47.93 -13.55 -52.98
N ASP A 260 -47.15 -12.49 -52.82
CA ASP A 260 -46.68 -12.02 -51.53
C ASP A 260 -47.91 -11.75 -50.64
N GLU A 261 -48.35 -12.79 -49.93
CA GLU A 261 -49.09 -12.59 -48.71
C GLU A 261 -48.07 -12.59 -47.59
N HIS A 262 -47.77 -11.38 -47.11
CA HIS A 262 -47.21 -11.13 -45.78
C HIS A 262 -48.15 -11.72 -44.72
N GLY A 263 -48.13 -13.04 -44.61
CA GLY A 263 -48.60 -13.76 -43.46
C GLY A 263 -47.57 -13.58 -42.36
N LEU A 264 -47.99 -12.95 -41.27
CA LEU A 264 -47.33 -12.92 -39.98
C LEU A 264 -47.14 -14.37 -39.49
N THR A 265 -46.16 -15.08 -40.03
CA THR A 265 -45.65 -16.28 -39.38
C THR A 265 -44.97 -15.83 -38.12
N GLU A 266 -45.56 -16.15 -36.97
CA GLU A 266 -44.83 -16.41 -35.73
C GLU A 266 -43.57 -17.19 -36.09
N ARG A 267 -42.45 -16.49 -36.20
CA ARG A 267 -41.14 -17.13 -36.27
C ARG A 267 -40.98 -17.79 -34.92
N SER A 268 -41.19 -19.11 -34.86
CA SER A 268 -40.91 -19.91 -33.67
C SER A 268 -39.57 -19.46 -33.08
N GLU A 269 -39.56 -18.94 -31.84
CA GLU A 269 -38.36 -18.41 -31.17
C GLU A 269 -37.21 -19.43 -31.16
N ASN A 270 -37.57 -20.72 -31.21
CA ASN A 270 -36.66 -21.86 -31.37
C ASN A 270 -35.79 -21.82 -32.64
N SER A 271 -36.26 -21.21 -33.74
CA SER A 271 -35.48 -21.07 -34.97
C SER A 271 -34.45 -19.94 -34.87
N SER A 272 -34.82 -18.82 -34.25
CA SER A 272 -33.92 -17.70 -33.93
C SER A 272 -32.80 -18.12 -32.97
N TYR A 273 -33.14 -18.88 -31.92
CA TYR A 273 -32.17 -19.38 -30.95
C TYR A 273 -31.11 -20.30 -31.59
N LYS A 274 -31.53 -21.22 -32.46
CA LYS A 274 -30.60 -22.12 -33.17
C LYS A 274 -29.64 -21.38 -34.09
N ILE A 275 -30.12 -20.33 -34.77
CA ILE A 275 -29.28 -19.49 -35.62
C ILE A 275 -28.24 -18.75 -34.78
N MET A 276 -28.64 -18.12 -33.67
CA MET A 276 -27.71 -17.45 -32.75
C MET A 276 -26.69 -18.42 -32.14
N CYS A 277 -27.10 -19.64 -31.77
CA CYS A 277 -26.18 -20.66 -31.28
C CYS A 277 -25.15 -21.06 -32.35
N HIS A 278 -25.57 -21.25 -33.60
CA HIS A 278 -24.65 -21.57 -34.70
C HIS A 278 -23.69 -20.43 -35.03
N GLU A 279 -24.15 -19.18 -34.99
CA GLU A 279 -23.28 -18.01 -35.18
C GLU A 279 -22.26 -17.88 -34.05
N ALA A 280 -22.70 -18.05 -32.80
CA ALA A 280 -21.81 -18.03 -31.64
C ALA A 280 -20.79 -19.19 -31.68
N MET A 281 -21.20 -20.39 -32.10
CA MET A 281 -20.30 -21.53 -32.32
C MET A 281 -19.26 -21.23 -33.40
N LYS A 282 -19.63 -20.53 -34.48
CA LYS A 282 -18.71 -20.09 -35.52
C LYS A 282 -17.68 -19.08 -35.00
N ILE A 283 -18.11 -18.11 -34.19
CA ILE A 283 -17.22 -17.11 -33.57
C ILE A 283 -16.22 -17.75 -32.61
N VAL A 284 -16.67 -18.72 -31.80
CA VAL A 284 -15.82 -19.43 -30.83
C VAL A 284 -14.98 -20.54 -31.51
N GLY A 285 -15.23 -20.84 -32.78
CA GLY A 285 -14.49 -21.85 -33.55
C GLY A 285 -14.78 -23.27 -33.09
N VAL A 286 -16.07 -23.61 -32.95
CA VAL A 286 -16.52 -24.93 -32.46
C VAL A 286 -17.52 -25.52 -33.44
N THR A 287 -17.33 -26.80 -33.79
CA THR A 287 -18.22 -27.53 -34.71
C THR A 287 -19.28 -28.36 -33.99
N SER A 288 -19.06 -28.68 -32.71
CA SER A 288 -19.96 -29.48 -31.86
C SER A 288 -20.60 -28.64 -30.75
N SER A 289 -21.91 -28.81 -30.53
CA SER A 289 -22.64 -28.12 -29.46
C SER A 289 -22.16 -28.50 -28.06
N ASN A 290 -21.60 -29.72 -27.90
CA ASN A 290 -21.08 -30.21 -26.61
C ASN A 290 -19.80 -29.48 -26.19
N ASP A 291 -19.00 -29.02 -27.15
CA ASP A 291 -17.75 -28.29 -26.90
C ASP A 291 -17.96 -26.77 -26.85
N PHE A 292 -19.16 -26.30 -27.23
CA PHE A 292 -19.47 -24.88 -27.28
C PHE A 292 -19.47 -24.25 -25.89
N TYR A 293 -20.14 -24.89 -24.93
CA TYR A 293 -20.22 -24.38 -23.57
C TYR A 293 -18.87 -24.35 -22.87
N SER A 294 -18.05 -25.39 -23.03
CA SER A 294 -16.72 -25.48 -22.40
C SER A 294 -15.75 -24.42 -22.94
N LYS A 295 -15.71 -24.21 -24.26
CA LYS A 295 -14.89 -23.14 -24.88
C LYS A 295 -15.40 -21.74 -24.56
N LEU A 296 -16.72 -21.52 -24.51
CA LEU A 296 -17.30 -20.25 -24.09
C LEU A 296 -16.96 -19.93 -22.62
N LEU A 297 -16.99 -20.94 -21.74
CA LEU A 297 -16.59 -20.80 -20.35
C LEU A 297 -15.09 -20.45 -20.24
N HIS A 298 -14.24 -21.11 -21.02
CA HIS A 298 -12.81 -20.81 -21.08
C HIS A 298 -12.54 -19.39 -21.59
N LEU A 299 -13.25 -18.94 -22.63
CA LEU A 299 -13.17 -17.57 -23.14
C LEU A 299 -13.62 -16.54 -22.09
N LYS A 300 -14.73 -16.81 -21.38
CA LYS A 300 -15.23 -15.97 -20.28
C LYS A 300 -14.21 -15.88 -19.15
N GLN A 301 -13.58 -16.99 -18.77
CA GLN A 301 -12.51 -17.04 -17.76
C GLN A 301 -11.25 -16.29 -18.22
N HIS A 302 -10.86 -16.44 -19.48
CA HIS A 302 -9.72 -15.71 -20.05
C HIS A 302 -9.99 -14.21 -20.11
N HIS A 303 -11.20 -13.81 -20.49
CA HIS A 303 -11.63 -12.41 -20.52
C HIS A 303 -11.71 -11.80 -19.12
N SER A 304 -12.20 -12.54 -18.11
CA SER A 304 -12.23 -12.04 -16.73
C SER A 304 -10.83 -11.89 -16.14
N ARG A 305 -9.93 -12.85 -16.40
CA ARG A 305 -8.50 -12.76 -16.05
C ARG A 305 -7.84 -11.57 -16.74
N TYR A 306 -8.05 -11.40 -18.04
CA TYR A 306 -7.54 -10.27 -18.81
C TYR A 306 -8.06 -8.92 -18.31
N LYS A 307 -9.34 -8.82 -17.92
CA LYS A 307 -9.92 -7.60 -17.33
C LYS A 307 -9.26 -7.22 -16.01
N ASN A 308 -8.93 -8.21 -15.17
CA ASN A 308 -8.20 -7.98 -13.93
C ASN A 308 -6.74 -7.59 -14.19
N SER A 309 -6.07 -8.25 -15.13
CA SER A 309 -4.70 -7.90 -15.56
C SER A 309 -4.64 -6.50 -16.15
N ARG A 310 -5.63 -6.09 -16.95
CA ARG A 310 -5.72 -4.73 -17.51
C ARG A 310 -5.86 -3.68 -16.41
N ARG A 311 -6.76 -3.88 -15.45
CA ARG A 311 -6.88 -2.98 -14.27
C ARG A 311 -5.59 -2.87 -13.46
N LEU A 312 -4.82 -3.95 -13.37
CA LEU A 312 -3.51 -3.92 -12.72
C LEU A 312 -2.50 -3.10 -13.54
N ILE A 313 -2.46 -3.31 -14.87
CA ILE A 313 -1.60 -2.54 -15.78
C ILE A 313 -1.95 -1.05 -15.72
N ASP A 314 -3.24 -0.70 -15.71
CA ASP A 314 -3.71 0.69 -15.63
C ASP A 314 -3.25 1.35 -14.32
N LYS A 315 -3.38 0.64 -13.17
CA LYS A 315 -2.87 1.15 -11.88
C LYS A 315 -1.36 1.30 -11.83
N ILE A 316 -0.63 0.37 -12.45
CA ILE A 316 0.83 0.46 -12.55
C ILE A 316 1.22 1.63 -13.45
N ALA A 317 0.50 1.86 -14.55
CA ALA A 317 0.68 3.01 -15.43
C ALA A 317 0.50 4.32 -14.66
N ASP A 318 -0.59 4.46 -13.91
CA ASP A 318 -0.88 5.63 -13.08
C ASP A 318 0.22 5.89 -12.05
N MET A 319 0.64 4.84 -11.35
CA MET A 319 1.72 4.93 -10.36
C MET A 319 3.03 5.38 -11.02
N ILE A 320 3.40 4.83 -12.18
CA ILE A 320 4.61 5.20 -12.91
C ILE A 320 4.56 6.66 -13.35
N VAL A 321 3.41 7.13 -13.83
CA VAL A 321 3.24 8.54 -14.22
C VAL A 321 3.40 9.47 -13.01
N GLN A 322 2.87 9.09 -11.84
CA GLN A 322 3.02 9.87 -10.60
C GLN A 322 4.45 9.89 -10.07
N CYS A 323 5.18 8.78 -10.18
CA CYS A 323 6.55 8.66 -9.68
C CYS A 323 7.61 9.16 -10.65
N SER A 324 7.26 9.45 -11.91
CA SER A 324 8.21 9.89 -12.91
C SER A 324 8.35 11.42 -12.93
N PRO A 325 9.54 11.96 -13.24
CA PRO A 325 9.74 13.39 -13.40
C PRO A 325 8.74 13.99 -14.41
N SER A 326 8.23 15.20 -14.10
CA SER A 326 7.29 15.92 -14.97
C SER A 326 7.85 16.03 -16.40
N GLY A 327 7.10 15.53 -17.38
CA GLY A 327 7.52 15.51 -18.80
C GLY A 327 8.16 14.20 -19.28
N SER A 328 8.34 13.20 -18.41
CA SER A 328 8.88 11.88 -18.80
C SER A 328 7.96 11.10 -19.75
N PHE A 329 6.66 11.35 -19.69
CA PHE A 329 5.66 10.77 -20.58
C PHE A 329 4.78 11.88 -21.16
N SER A 330 4.70 11.95 -22.49
CA SER A 330 3.83 12.91 -23.19
C SER A 330 2.39 12.42 -23.35
N LYS A 331 2.16 11.12 -23.14
CA LYS A 331 0.87 10.39 -23.23
C LYS A 331 0.90 9.23 -22.23
N GLU A 332 -0.25 8.58 -22.00
CA GLU A 332 -0.29 7.34 -21.22
C GLU A 332 0.76 6.33 -21.69
N PRO A 333 1.58 5.79 -20.79
CA PRO A 333 2.65 4.88 -21.15
C PRO A 333 2.08 3.54 -21.62
N SER A 334 2.56 3.06 -22.75
CA SER A 334 2.24 1.72 -23.24
C SER A 334 2.77 0.63 -22.29
N THR A 335 2.21 -0.58 -22.34
CA THR A 335 2.66 -1.72 -21.52
C THR A 335 4.17 -2.00 -21.68
N HIS A 336 4.72 -1.79 -22.88
CA HIS A 336 6.15 -1.94 -23.12
C HIS A 336 6.99 -0.85 -22.44
N GLN A 337 6.52 0.41 -22.45
CA GLN A 337 7.19 1.52 -21.76
C GLN A 337 7.12 1.36 -20.24
N ILE A 338 5.99 0.90 -19.71
CA ILE A 338 5.82 0.52 -18.31
C ILE A 338 6.85 -0.53 -17.91
N TRP A 339 6.95 -1.60 -18.71
CA TRP A 339 7.91 -2.68 -18.43
C TRP A 339 9.35 -2.19 -18.47
N LYS A 340 9.72 -1.41 -19.50
CA LYS A 340 11.06 -0.82 -19.65
C LYS A 340 11.43 0.09 -18.47
N TRP A 341 10.46 0.86 -17.97
CA TRP A 341 10.65 1.73 -16.82
C TRP A 341 10.88 0.92 -15.53
N ILE A 342 10.05 -0.11 -15.29
CA ILE A 342 10.19 -0.99 -14.12
C ILE A 342 11.53 -1.73 -14.16
N THR A 343 11.93 -2.27 -15.31
CA THR A 343 13.23 -2.95 -15.44
C THR A 343 14.39 -2.00 -15.27
N GLY A 344 14.30 -0.77 -15.80
CA GLY A 344 15.33 0.26 -15.59
C GLY A 344 15.47 0.64 -14.12
N LEU A 345 14.35 0.79 -13.41
CA LEU A 345 14.36 1.07 -11.97
C LEU A 345 14.97 -0.10 -11.17
N LEU A 346 14.64 -1.34 -11.52
CA LEU A 346 15.23 -2.54 -10.92
C LEU A 346 16.74 -2.64 -11.21
N GLU A 347 17.17 -2.31 -12.42
CA GLU A 347 18.59 -2.27 -12.78
C GLU A 347 19.34 -1.22 -11.95
N GLU A 348 18.80 -0.01 -11.82
CA GLU A 348 19.37 1.04 -10.96
C GLU A 348 19.37 0.62 -9.48
N TYR A 349 18.28 0.03 -8.98
CA TYR A 349 18.23 -0.55 -7.63
C TYR A 349 19.30 -1.63 -7.45
N MET A 350 19.51 -2.50 -8.43
CA MET A 350 20.53 -3.54 -8.38
C MET A 350 21.95 -2.96 -8.46
N LYS A 351 22.16 -1.87 -9.20
CA LYS A 351 23.43 -1.12 -9.18
C LYS A 351 23.68 -0.52 -7.80
N ILE A 352 22.67 0.15 -7.23
CA ILE A 352 22.73 0.71 -5.88
C ILE A 352 23.01 -0.38 -4.86
N LYS A 353 22.28 -1.50 -4.90
CA LYS A 353 22.48 -2.65 -4.02
C LYS A 353 23.88 -3.27 -4.16
N LYS A 354 24.43 -3.31 -5.38
CA LYS A 354 25.82 -3.75 -5.62
C LYS A 354 26.85 -2.73 -5.10
N SER A 355 26.60 -1.43 -5.25
CA SER A 355 27.46 -0.39 -4.66
C SER A 355 27.32 -0.25 -3.14
N LEU A 356 26.17 -0.65 -2.59
CA LEU A 356 25.91 -0.77 -1.15
C LEU A 356 26.46 -2.07 -0.57
N SER A 357 26.86 -3.04 -1.42
CA SER A 357 27.74 -4.10 -0.94
C SER A 357 28.97 -3.39 -0.41
N GLY A 358 29.24 -3.54 0.89
CA GLY A 358 30.07 -2.64 1.68
C GLY A 358 31.49 -2.42 1.19
N GLU A 359 31.91 -2.95 0.05
CA GLU A 359 33.20 -2.74 -0.57
C GLU A 359 33.47 -1.26 -0.93
N ALA A 360 32.49 -0.52 -1.44
CA ALA A 360 32.66 0.91 -1.72
C ALA A 360 32.72 1.74 -0.43
N PHE A 361 31.89 1.38 0.56
CA PHE A 361 31.92 1.98 1.90
C PHE A 361 33.23 1.66 2.63
N LEU A 362 33.72 0.43 2.61
CA LEU A 362 34.98 0.01 3.21
C LEU A 362 36.18 0.67 2.50
N LYS A 363 36.15 0.82 1.18
CA LYS A 363 37.16 1.62 0.46
C LYS A 363 37.11 3.08 0.90
N LEU A 364 35.93 3.63 1.14
CA LEU A 364 35.76 5.01 1.62
C LEU A 364 36.24 5.17 3.06
N CYS A 365 35.92 4.23 3.96
CA CYS A 365 36.48 4.13 5.31
C CYS A 365 38.00 4.07 5.28
N HIS A 366 38.57 3.27 4.38
CA HIS A 366 40.02 3.14 4.24
C HIS A 366 40.67 4.41 3.69
N ILE A 367 40.08 5.06 2.69
CA ILE A 367 40.59 6.31 2.10
C ILE A 367 40.51 7.46 3.10
N LEU A 368 39.45 7.49 3.91
CA LEU A 368 39.18 8.58 4.85
C LEU A 368 39.65 8.26 6.27
N ASP A 369 40.26 7.09 6.51
CA ASP A 369 40.76 6.62 7.81
C ASP A 369 39.77 6.88 8.97
N THR A 370 38.50 6.54 8.72
CA THR A 370 37.43 6.74 9.69
C THR A 370 36.26 5.82 9.37
N ASP A 371 35.70 5.18 10.40
CA ASP A 371 34.48 4.39 10.31
C ASP A 371 33.24 5.18 10.75
N ASP A 372 33.44 6.44 11.17
CA ASP A 372 32.38 7.36 11.60
C ASP A 372 31.78 8.09 10.39
N ILE A 373 30.49 7.87 10.18
CA ILE A 373 29.73 8.40 9.04
C ILE A 373 29.67 9.95 9.07
N GLU A 374 29.58 10.58 10.24
CA GLU A 374 29.49 12.05 10.32
C GLU A 374 30.83 12.71 9.98
N VAL A 375 31.93 12.12 10.47
CA VAL A 375 33.30 12.55 10.13
C VAL A 375 33.56 12.33 8.63
N MET A 376 33.06 11.23 8.08
CA MET A 376 33.15 10.91 6.67
C MET A 376 32.41 11.92 5.80
N ILE A 377 31.19 12.29 6.17
CA ILE A 377 30.40 13.32 5.49
C ILE A 377 31.13 14.68 5.57
N GLY A 378 31.68 15.05 6.73
CA GLY A 378 32.45 16.28 6.89
C GLY A 378 33.66 16.34 5.96
N ARG A 379 34.46 15.27 5.91
CA ARG A 379 35.66 15.17 5.06
C ARG A 379 35.31 15.16 3.57
N VAL A 380 34.28 14.42 3.15
CA VAL A 380 33.81 14.39 1.75
C VAL A 380 33.27 15.76 1.33
N THR A 381 32.50 16.43 2.19
CA THR A 381 31.96 17.77 1.92
C THR A 381 33.09 18.79 1.76
N HIS A 382 34.13 18.71 2.59
CA HIS A 382 35.31 19.55 2.45
C HIS A 382 36.06 19.31 1.13
N LEU A 383 36.25 18.05 0.73
CA LEU A 383 36.89 17.67 -0.53
C LEU A 383 36.10 18.10 -1.77
N VAL A 384 34.76 18.02 -1.72
CA VAL A 384 33.88 18.49 -2.80
C VAL A 384 33.97 20.02 -2.92
N ASN A 385 33.94 20.73 -1.80
CA ASN A 385 34.05 22.19 -1.77
C ASN A 385 35.42 22.70 -2.27
N LEU A 386 36.50 21.95 -2.05
CA LEU A 386 37.83 22.24 -2.58
C LEU A 386 37.94 22.02 -4.10
N ARG A 387 37.14 21.10 -4.67
CA ARG A 387 37.15 20.76 -6.10
C ARG A 387 36.18 21.57 -6.95
N SER A 388 35.21 22.25 -6.36
CA SER A 388 34.33 23.18 -7.06
C SER A 388 34.94 24.59 -7.05
N PRO A 389 35.60 25.07 -8.14
CA PRO A 389 35.91 26.48 -8.24
C PRO A 389 34.57 27.24 -8.23
N LYS A 390 34.41 28.14 -7.26
CA LYS A 390 33.30 29.11 -7.24
C LYS A 390 33.25 29.77 -8.63
N LYS A 391 32.23 29.44 -9.42
CA LYS A 391 31.85 30.28 -10.56
C LYS A 391 31.34 31.58 -9.95
N ILE A 392 32.22 32.57 -9.92
CA ILE A 392 31.87 33.96 -9.69
C ILE A 392 31.00 34.36 -10.88
N PHE A 393 29.72 34.63 -10.61
CA PHE A 393 28.87 35.43 -11.48
C PHE A 393 28.82 36.85 -10.93
#